data_AF-A0A177CPJ7-F1
#
_entry.id   AF-A0A177CPJ7-F1
#
_cell.length_a   1.000
_cell.length_b   1.000
_cell.length_c   1.000
_cell.angle_alpha   90.00
_cell.angle_beta   90.00
_cell.angle_gamma   90.00
#
_symmetry.space_group_name_H-M   'P 1'
#
loop_
_entity.id
_entity.type
_entity.pdbx_description
1 polymer ?
#
loop_
_entity_poly.entity_id
_entity_poly.type
_entity_poly.pdbx_seq_one_letter_code
_entity_poly.pdbx_strand_id
1 'polypeptide(L)'
;MSLTLKIASLAVRTLAKPIATQIKRNAHEHERFRGYCVRFAQRLHRFDMRMRLGLLQDPAVIDRQVAKEIKAAEAARKKLDQTPTVKTEAETVAEEAMTEKEKEAARKKIEAEAKAAIEAATRRRPLSETKAIEMGANFVAEAFIFAVGISVIVFEQWRQRRKARNQRDDIREDVEELKEEFKSVREELAELKSYHSEPSSTSLLPKFLTGKSEPQKPTE
;
A
#
# COMPACT_ATOMS: atom_id res chain seq x y z
N MET A 1 2.22 19.80 22.96
CA MET A 1 2.76 18.45 22.64
C MET A 1 2.07 17.42 23.52
N SER A 2 1.22 16.58 22.92
CA SER A 2 0.36 15.62 23.61
C SER A 2 1.17 14.68 24.51
N LEU A 3 0.66 14.50 25.73
CA LEU A 3 1.25 13.66 26.76
C LEU A 3 1.43 12.20 26.30
N THR A 4 0.57 11.75 25.37
CA THR A 4 0.67 10.42 24.74
C THR A 4 1.88 10.27 23.82
N LEU A 5 2.20 11.27 23.00
CA LEU A 5 3.41 11.25 22.16
C LEU A 5 4.68 11.24 23.03
N LYS A 6 4.65 11.90 24.19
CA LYS A 6 5.74 11.88 25.17
C LYS A 6 5.92 10.51 25.81
N ILE A 7 4.84 9.86 26.24
CA ILE A 7 4.90 8.51 26.82
C ILE A 7 5.29 7.47 25.76
N ALA A 8 4.75 7.58 24.54
CA ALA A 8 5.09 6.68 23.44
C ALA A 8 6.57 6.77 23.05
N SER A 9 7.10 7.99 22.90
CA SER A 9 8.52 8.20 22.60
C SER A 9 9.44 7.74 23.74
N LEU A 10 9.01 7.91 25.00
CA LEU A 10 9.74 7.42 26.16
C LEU A 10 9.74 5.88 26.20
N ALA A 11 8.59 5.24 25.96
CA ALA A 11 8.45 3.78 25.93
C ALA A 11 9.28 3.13 24.80
N VAL A 12 9.27 3.74 23.61
CA VAL A 12 10.16 3.30 22.52
C VAL A 12 11.61 3.42 22.95
N ARG A 13 12.02 4.52 23.59
CA ARG A 13 13.41 4.73 24.02
C ARG A 13 13.84 3.81 25.16
N THR A 14 12.96 3.54 26.12
CA THR A 14 13.25 2.73 27.31
C THR A 14 13.15 1.24 27.04
N LEU A 15 12.32 0.81 26.09
CA LEU A 15 12.15 -0.60 25.78
C LEU A 15 13.00 -1.05 24.59
N ALA A 16 13.17 -0.23 23.55
CA ALA A 16 13.84 -0.67 22.32
C ALA A 16 15.31 -1.08 22.54
N LYS A 17 16.09 -0.27 23.26
CA LYS A 17 17.52 -0.54 23.47
C LYS A 17 17.77 -1.76 24.37
N PRO A 18 17.21 -1.87 25.59
CA PRO A 18 17.47 -3.03 26.44
C PRO A 18 16.86 -4.30 25.87
N ILE A 19 15.66 -4.26 25.27
CA ILE A 19 15.03 -5.47 24.73
C ILE A 19 15.74 -5.96 23.47
N ALA A 20 16.17 -5.07 22.56
CA ALA A 20 16.97 -5.49 21.40
C ALA A 20 18.28 -6.14 21.83
N THR A 21 18.92 -5.60 22.87
CA THR A 21 20.16 -6.17 23.41
C THR A 21 19.90 -7.51 24.11
N GLN A 22 18.79 -7.63 24.84
CA GLN A 22 18.37 -8.88 25.49
C GLN A 22 18.01 -9.98 24.47
N ILE A 23 17.32 -9.63 23.39
CA ILE A 23 16.97 -10.56 22.30
C ILE A 23 18.25 -11.08 21.64
N LYS A 24 19.23 -10.21 21.37
CA LYS A 24 20.53 -10.60 20.83
C LYS A 24 21.30 -11.52 21.78
N ARG A 25 21.31 -11.23 23.08
CA ARG A 25 21.95 -12.08 24.10
C ARG A 25 21.27 -13.45 24.21
N ASN A 26 19.95 -13.48 24.31
CA ASN A 26 19.16 -14.71 24.34
C ASN A 26 19.30 -15.53 23.05
N ALA A 27 19.59 -14.91 21.91
CA ALA A 27 19.83 -15.62 20.66
C ALA A 27 21.08 -16.49 20.67
N HIS A 28 22.06 -16.12 21.50
CA HIS A 28 23.26 -16.91 21.74
C HIS A 28 23.11 -17.87 22.92
N GLU A 29 22.30 -17.52 23.93
CA GLU A 29 22.13 -18.31 25.16
C GLU A 29 21.09 -19.44 25.05
N HIS A 30 20.06 -19.32 24.19
CA HIS A 30 18.98 -20.31 24.09
C HIS A 30 18.97 -21.08 22.76
N GLU A 31 19.21 -22.40 22.81
CA GLU A 31 19.22 -23.28 21.63
C GLU A 31 17.88 -23.33 20.88
N ARG A 32 16.74 -23.29 21.59
CA ARG A 32 15.42 -23.27 20.95
C ARG A 32 15.21 -21.99 20.12
N PHE A 33 15.66 -20.86 20.65
CA PHE A 33 15.56 -19.58 19.95
C PHE A 33 16.54 -19.54 18.78
N ARG A 34 17.75 -20.09 18.94
CA ARG A 34 18.72 -20.31 17.86
C ARG A 34 18.09 -21.05 16.69
N GLY A 35 17.42 -22.17 16.96
CA GLY A 35 16.70 -22.95 15.95
C GLY A 35 15.57 -22.17 15.25
N TYR A 36 14.83 -21.34 16.01
CA TYR A 36 13.82 -20.46 15.42
C TYR A 36 14.44 -19.42 14.48
N CYS A 37 15.51 -18.73 14.90
CA CYS A 37 16.24 -17.76 14.09
C CYS A 37 16.81 -18.39 12.81
N VAL A 38 17.42 -19.57 12.92
CA VAL A 38 17.97 -20.30 11.76
C VAL A 38 16.86 -20.68 10.78
N ARG A 39 15.74 -21.24 11.28
CA ARG A 39 14.60 -21.61 10.44
C ARG A 39 13.96 -20.40 9.76
N PHE A 40 13.87 -19.29 10.48
CA PHE A 40 13.37 -18.04 9.95
C PHE A 40 14.30 -17.44 8.89
N ALA A 41 15.59 -17.32 9.18
CA ALA A 41 16.59 -16.78 8.26
C ALA A 41 16.65 -17.59 6.96
N GLN A 42 16.59 -18.93 7.05
CA GLN A 42 16.53 -19.80 5.87
C GLN A 42 15.23 -19.61 5.07
N ARG A 43 14.09 -19.41 5.74
CA ARG A 43 12.82 -19.12 5.08
C ARG A 43 12.85 -17.77 4.37
N LEU A 44 13.38 -16.74 5.03
CA LEU A 44 13.51 -15.41 4.47
C LEU A 44 14.46 -15.42 3.27
N HIS A 45 15.59 -16.12 3.36
CA HIS A 45 16.52 -16.30 2.25
C HIS A 45 15.87 -17.03 1.05
N ARG A 46 15.08 -18.08 1.32
CA ARG A 46 14.31 -18.78 0.27
C ARG A 46 13.27 -17.86 -0.35
N PHE A 47 12.61 -17.02 0.44
CA PHE A 47 11.62 -16.08 -0.03
C PHE A 47 12.26 -14.96 -0.87
N ASP A 48 13.35 -14.35 -0.39
CA ASP A 48 14.12 -13.33 -1.12
C ASP A 48 14.61 -13.87 -2.46
N MET A 49 15.20 -15.06 -2.50
CA MET A 49 15.63 -15.70 -3.76
C MET A 49 14.46 -16.01 -4.68
N ARG A 50 13.31 -16.46 -4.14
CA ARG A 50 12.09 -16.69 -4.92
C ARG A 50 11.54 -15.39 -5.51
N MET A 51 11.57 -14.29 -4.74
CA MET A 51 11.12 -12.98 -5.20
C MET A 51 12.08 -12.37 -6.21
N ARG A 52 13.40 -12.49 -6.01
CA ARG A 52 14.41 -12.11 -6.99
C ARG A 52 14.26 -12.89 -8.29
N LEU A 53 13.96 -14.17 -8.24
CA LEU A 53 13.68 -14.95 -9.44
C LEU A 53 12.41 -14.48 -10.17
N GLY A 54 11.39 -14.04 -9.44
CA GLY A 54 10.15 -13.51 -10.03
C GLY A 54 10.23 -12.05 -10.50
N LEU A 55 11.14 -11.25 -9.94
CA LEU A 55 11.23 -9.80 -10.15
C LEU A 55 12.49 -9.35 -10.92
N LEU A 56 13.62 -10.06 -10.76
CA LEU A 56 14.91 -9.81 -11.45
C LEU A 56 15.10 -10.70 -12.68
N GLN A 57 14.03 -11.25 -13.23
CA GLN A 57 14.02 -11.51 -14.67
C GLN A 57 13.87 -10.16 -15.37
N ASP A 58 14.88 -9.28 -15.25
CA ASP A 58 14.93 -8.05 -16.02
C ASP A 58 15.16 -8.50 -17.47
N PRO A 59 14.14 -8.47 -18.34
CA PRO A 59 14.25 -9.02 -19.69
C PRO A 59 15.44 -8.40 -20.42
N ALA A 60 15.78 -7.15 -20.07
CA ALA A 60 16.90 -6.41 -20.62
C ALA A 60 18.27 -7.08 -20.47
N VAL A 61 18.57 -7.82 -19.39
CA VAL A 61 19.90 -8.45 -19.21
C VAL A 61 20.01 -9.74 -20.00
N ILE A 62 18.94 -10.54 -20.00
CA ILE A 62 18.85 -11.77 -20.80
C ILE A 62 18.84 -11.42 -22.29
N ASP A 63 18.09 -10.39 -22.69
CA ASP A 63 18.03 -9.86 -24.06
C ASP A 63 19.41 -9.45 -24.59
N ARG A 64 20.20 -8.78 -23.75
CA ARG A 64 21.54 -8.30 -24.11
C ARG A 64 22.53 -9.44 -24.30
N GLN A 65 22.41 -10.53 -23.55
CA GLN A 65 23.28 -11.70 -23.69
C GLN A 65 22.88 -12.52 -24.93
N VAL A 66 21.59 -12.75 -25.11
CA VAL A 66 21.04 -13.44 -26.29
C VAL A 66 21.35 -12.68 -27.58
N ALA A 67 21.19 -11.36 -27.60
CA ALA A 67 21.55 -10.53 -28.75
C ALA A 67 23.05 -10.54 -29.08
N LYS A 68 23.93 -10.69 -28.09
CA LYS A 68 25.38 -10.81 -28.32
C LYS A 68 25.74 -12.16 -28.92
N GLU A 69 25.16 -13.25 -28.42
CA GLU A 69 25.41 -14.60 -28.95
C GLU A 69 24.89 -14.76 -30.38
N ILE A 70 23.74 -14.16 -30.69
CA ILE A 70 23.16 -14.21 -32.04
C ILE A 70 23.95 -13.36 -33.02
N LYS A 71 24.36 -12.15 -32.61
CA LYS A 71 25.25 -11.32 -33.44
C LYS A 71 26.59 -12.01 -33.71
N ALA A 72 27.12 -12.75 -32.73
CA ALA A 72 28.32 -13.55 -32.92
C ALA A 72 28.08 -14.75 -33.86
N ALA A 73 26.94 -15.43 -33.74
CA ALA A 73 26.56 -16.55 -34.61
C ALA A 73 26.28 -16.10 -36.06
N GLU A 74 25.60 -14.98 -36.26
CA GLU A 74 25.33 -14.39 -37.58
C GLU A 74 26.63 -13.87 -38.22
N ALA A 75 27.52 -13.27 -37.43
CA ALA A 75 28.86 -12.89 -37.89
C ALA A 75 29.74 -14.10 -38.24
N ALA A 76 29.54 -15.25 -37.57
CA ALA A 76 30.21 -16.50 -37.91
C ALA A 76 29.61 -17.13 -39.19
N ARG A 77 28.28 -17.11 -39.37
CA ARG A 77 27.60 -17.57 -40.59
C ARG A 77 27.95 -16.72 -41.82
N LYS A 78 27.99 -15.38 -41.68
CA LYS A 78 28.46 -14.46 -42.74
C LYS A 78 29.92 -14.66 -43.15
N LYS A 79 30.75 -15.26 -42.29
CA LYS A 79 32.13 -15.65 -42.64
C LYS A 79 32.19 -16.96 -43.42
N LEU A 80 31.15 -17.80 -43.33
CA LEU A 80 31.04 -19.08 -44.02
C LEU A 80 30.28 -18.94 -45.36
N ASP A 81 29.31 -18.04 -45.47
CA ASP A 81 28.47 -17.84 -46.66
C ASP A 81 29.07 -16.89 -47.72
N GLN A 82 30.36 -17.06 -48.05
CA GLN A 82 30.95 -16.46 -49.26
C GLN A 82 30.72 -17.37 -50.47
N THR A 83 29.46 -17.55 -50.87
CA THR A 83 29.10 -17.94 -52.26
C THR A 83 27.79 -17.25 -52.65
N PRO A 84 27.74 -16.51 -53.77
CA PRO A 84 26.62 -15.64 -54.08
C PRO A 84 25.53 -16.44 -54.81
N THR A 85 24.41 -16.71 -54.14
CA THR A 85 23.19 -17.16 -54.81
C THR A 85 21.97 -16.45 -54.23
N VAL A 86 21.13 -15.92 -55.12
CA VAL A 86 19.93 -15.12 -54.86
C VAL A 86 18.89 -15.96 -54.13
N LYS A 87 18.52 -15.61 -52.90
CA LYS A 87 17.45 -16.26 -52.13
C LYS A 87 16.17 -15.42 -52.13
N THR A 88 15.04 -16.09 -52.29
CA THR A 88 13.68 -15.54 -52.44
C THR A 88 13.04 -15.27 -51.08
N GLU A 89 12.14 -14.29 -51.00
CA GLU A 89 11.51 -13.72 -49.78
C GLU A 89 10.78 -14.73 -48.86
N ALA A 90 10.48 -15.94 -49.35
CA ALA A 90 9.86 -17.00 -48.55
C ALA A 90 10.85 -17.72 -47.62
N GLU A 91 12.14 -17.79 -47.99
CA GLU A 91 13.18 -18.41 -47.18
C GLU A 91 13.62 -17.48 -46.04
N THR A 92 13.61 -16.16 -46.27
CA THR A 92 13.95 -15.17 -45.25
C THR A 92 12.91 -15.14 -44.12
N VAL A 93 11.61 -15.29 -44.43
CA VAL A 93 10.55 -15.33 -43.40
C VAL A 93 10.58 -16.65 -42.60
N ALA A 94 10.92 -17.78 -43.25
CA ALA A 94 11.08 -19.06 -42.56
C ALA A 94 12.36 -19.11 -41.70
N GLU A 95 13.45 -18.50 -42.16
CA GLU A 95 14.72 -18.40 -41.43
C GLU A 95 14.64 -17.41 -40.26
N GLU A 96 13.90 -16.31 -40.40
CA GLU A 96 13.53 -15.38 -39.31
C GLU A 96 12.63 -16.05 -38.26
N ALA A 97 11.61 -16.81 -38.68
CA ALA A 97 10.74 -17.54 -37.75
C ALA A 97 11.48 -18.69 -37.02
N MET A 98 12.46 -19.34 -37.65
CA MET A 98 13.31 -20.33 -36.99
C MET A 98 14.30 -19.69 -36.02
N THR A 99 14.89 -18.55 -36.36
CA THR A 99 15.79 -17.82 -35.46
C THR A 99 15.07 -17.19 -34.27
N GLU A 100 13.80 -16.77 -34.40
CA GLU A 100 12.97 -16.35 -33.26
C GLU A 100 12.61 -17.53 -32.34
N LYS A 101 12.30 -18.70 -32.90
CA LYS A 101 12.07 -19.92 -32.10
C LYS A 101 13.34 -20.40 -31.40
N GLU A 102 14.51 -20.27 -32.05
CA GLU A 102 15.82 -20.53 -31.45
C GLU A 102 16.15 -19.51 -30.34
N LYS A 103 15.81 -18.23 -30.52
CA LYS A 103 15.91 -17.16 -29.50
C LYS A 103 15.08 -17.49 -28.27
N GLU A 104 13.82 -17.86 -28.45
CA GLU A 104 12.94 -18.23 -27.34
C GLU A 104 13.40 -19.51 -26.63
N ALA A 105 13.90 -20.50 -27.38
CA ALA A 105 14.44 -21.72 -26.80
C ALA A 105 15.73 -21.47 -26.00
N ALA A 106 16.63 -20.61 -26.49
CA ALA A 106 17.85 -20.22 -25.77
C ALA A 106 17.53 -19.42 -24.50
N ARG A 107 16.58 -18.46 -24.58
CA ARG A 107 16.08 -17.71 -23.41
C ARG A 107 15.51 -18.63 -22.34
N LYS A 108 14.64 -19.57 -22.74
CA LYS A 108 14.04 -20.56 -21.83
C LYS A 108 15.08 -21.49 -21.20
N LYS A 109 16.13 -21.85 -21.94
CA LYS A 109 17.25 -22.66 -21.40
C LYS A 109 18.08 -21.88 -20.38
N ILE A 110 18.48 -20.65 -20.69
CA ILE A 110 19.25 -19.80 -19.77
C ILE A 110 18.43 -19.48 -18.51
N GLU A 111 17.13 -19.23 -18.66
CA GLU A 111 16.21 -19.04 -17.54
C GLU A 111 16.09 -20.32 -16.70
N ALA A 112 15.94 -21.49 -17.33
CA ALA A 112 15.86 -22.77 -16.64
C ALA A 112 17.17 -23.12 -15.92
N GLU A 113 18.33 -22.80 -16.50
CA GLU A 113 19.64 -23.01 -15.89
C GLU A 113 19.90 -22.04 -14.74
N ALA A 114 19.52 -20.76 -14.88
CA ALA A 114 19.58 -19.79 -13.78
C ALA A 114 18.65 -20.18 -12.63
N LYS A 115 17.44 -20.64 -12.96
CA LYS A 115 16.46 -21.17 -11.99
C LYS A 115 17.00 -22.42 -11.29
N ALA A 116 17.58 -23.36 -12.03
CA ALA A 116 18.18 -24.58 -11.48
C ALA A 116 19.43 -24.28 -10.63
N ALA A 117 20.26 -23.31 -11.03
CA ALA A 117 21.44 -22.90 -10.28
C ALA A 117 21.08 -22.19 -8.96
N ILE A 118 20.07 -21.33 -8.97
CA ILE A 118 19.57 -20.65 -7.77
C ILE A 118 18.83 -21.64 -6.87
N GLU A 119 18.03 -22.55 -7.42
CA GLU A 119 17.39 -23.63 -6.66
C GLU A 119 18.44 -24.54 -6.01
N ALA A 120 19.49 -24.90 -6.75
CA ALA A 120 20.62 -25.66 -6.24
C ALA A 120 21.40 -24.88 -5.16
N ALA A 121 21.62 -23.58 -5.32
CA ALA A 121 22.29 -22.72 -4.35
C ALA A 121 21.47 -22.57 -3.05
N THR A 122 20.15 -22.40 -3.18
CA THR A 122 19.21 -22.27 -2.06
C THR A 122 19.06 -23.59 -1.30
N ARG A 123 19.22 -24.74 -1.98
CA ARG A 123 19.16 -26.08 -1.40
C ARG A 123 20.49 -26.52 -0.76
N ARG A 124 21.64 -26.18 -1.35
CA ARG A 124 22.97 -26.67 -0.92
C ARG A 124 23.76 -25.75 0.02
N ARG A 125 23.44 -24.46 0.14
CA ARG A 125 24.17 -23.54 1.03
C ARG A 125 23.22 -22.88 2.02
N PRO A 126 22.78 -23.58 3.08
CA PRO A 126 22.18 -22.90 4.21
C PRO A 126 23.15 -21.82 4.70
N LEU A 127 22.65 -20.64 5.06
CA LEU A 127 23.47 -19.60 5.71
C LEU A 127 24.24 -20.24 6.87
N SER A 128 25.52 -19.86 7.03
CA SER A 128 26.30 -20.30 8.19
C SER A 128 25.51 -19.99 9.46
N GLU A 129 25.51 -20.92 10.39
CA GLU A 129 24.64 -20.86 11.56
C GLU A 129 24.78 -19.53 12.31
N THR A 130 25.99 -19.03 12.47
CA THR A 130 26.29 -17.72 13.06
C THR A 130 25.61 -16.55 12.32
N LYS A 131 25.67 -16.52 10.99
CA LYS A 131 25.04 -15.44 10.19
C LYS A 131 23.52 -15.53 10.25
N ALA A 132 22.97 -16.75 10.23
CA ALA A 132 21.54 -16.98 10.35
C ALA A 132 21.00 -16.50 11.70
N ILE A 133 21.76 -16.71 12.78
CA ILE A 133 21.43 -16.24 14.13
C ILE A 133 21.44 -14.72 14.18
N GLU A 134 22.51 -14.08 13.68
CA GLU A 134 22.64 -12.62 13.72
C GLU A 134 21.53 -11.92 12.91
N MET A 135 21.27 -12.40 11.69
CA MET A 135 20.16 -11.90 10.87
C MET A 135 18.80 -12.14 11.51
N GLY A 136 18.59 -13.33 12.08
CA GLY A 136 17.35 -13.65 12.78
C GLY A 136 17.13 -12.78 14.02
N ALA A 137 18.17 -12.54 14.81
CA ALA A 137 18.11 -11.70 16.00
C ALA A 137 17.85 -10.22 15.65
N ASN A 138 18.52 -9.69 14.62
CA ASN A 138 18.29 -8.34 14.13
C ASN A 138 16.83 -8.15 13.65
N PHE A 139 16.31 -9.11 12.87
CA PHE A 139 14.93 -9.08 12.42
C PHE A 139 13.93 -9.10 13.59
N VAL A 140 14.11 -9.98 14.58
CA VAL A 140 13.19 -10.09 15.71
C VAL A 140 13.21 -8.80 16.56
N ALA A 141 14.39 -8.21 16.77
CA ALA A 141 14.51 -6.95 17.50
C ALA A 141 13.83 -5.78 16.75
N GLU A 142 14.03 -5.69 15.44
CA GLU A 142 13.42 -4.67 14.60
C GLU A 142 11.89 -4.85 14.52
N ALA A 143 11.43 -6.08 14.28
CA ALA A 143 10.00 -6.42 14.26
C ALA A 143 9.32 -6.09 15.60
N PHE A 144 10.01 -6.29 16.72
CA PHE A 144 9.49 -5.94 18.03
C PHE A 144 9.27 -4.42 18.18
N ILE A 145 10.24 -3.60 17.76
CA ILE A 145 10.11 -2.13 17.83
C ILE A 145 8.95 -1.65 16.95
N PHE A 146 8.84 -2.18 15.73
CA PHE A 146 7.71 -1.86 14.86
C PHE A 146 6.37 -2.33 15.42
N ALA A 147 6.32 -3.53 16.00
CA ALA A 147 5.10 -4.05 16.63
C ALA A 147 4.64 -3.15 17.79
N VAL A 148 5.57 -2.67 18.63
CA VAL A 148 5.26 -1.72 19.72
C VAL A 148 4.74 -0.40 19.14
N GLY A 149 5.39 0.15 18.12
CA GLY A 149 4.94 1.39 17.47
C GLY A 149 3.54 1.26 16.86
N ILE A 150 3.31 0.20 16.08
CA ILE A 150 2.01 -0.10 15.46
C ILE A 150 0.94 -0.31 16.53
N SER A 151 1.24 -1.06 17.60
CA SER A 151 0.24 -1.33 18.64
C SER A 151 -0.15 -0.07 19.41
N VAL A 152 0.77 0.87 19.65
CA VAL A 152 0.40 2.19 20.21
C VAL A 152 -0.52 2.95 19.28
N ILE A 153 -0.20 3.02 17.98
CA ILE A 153 -1.04 3.73 16.99
C ILE A 153 -2.42 3.09 16.88
N VAL A 154 -2.49 1.76 16.78
CA VAL A 154 -3.75 1.01 16.69
C VAL A 154 -4.56 1.17 17.97
N PHE A 155 -3.91 1.15 19.14
CA PHE A 155 -4.56 1.36 20.42
C PHE A 155 -5.15 2.76 20.55
N GLU A 156 -4.40 3.80 20.17
CA GLU A 156 -4.91 5.17 20.13
C GLU A 156 -6.06 5.32 19.13
N GLN A 157 -5.93 4.77 17.92
CA GLN A 157 -6.99 4.76 16.91
C GLN A 157 -8.25 4.07 17.42
N TRP A 158 -8.12 2.90 18.06
CA TRP A 158 -9.26 2.15 18.62
C TRP A 158 -9.94 2.92 19.75
N ARG A 159 -9.15 3.49 20.68
CA ARG A 159 -9.65 4.34 21.77
C ARG A 159 -10.35 5.59 21.25
N GLN A 160 -9.77 6.29 20.29
CA GLN A 160 -10.35 7.51 19.71
C GLN A 160 -11.63 7.20 18.94
N ARG A 161 -11.65 6.13 18.14
CA ARG A 161 -12.86 5.67 17.43
C ARG A 161 -13.99 5.36 18.39
N ARG A 162 -13.71 4.74 19.53
CA ARG A 162 -14.73 4.44 20.54
C ARG A 162 -15.36 5.70 21.11
N LYS A 163 -14.56 6.73 21.41
CA LYS A 163 -15.08 8.02 21.92
C LYS A 163 -15.84 8.81 20.86
N ALA A 164 -15.31 8.86 19.63
CA ALA A 164 -15.96 9.52 18.51
C ALA A 164 -17.28 8.84 18.11
N ARG A 165 -17.40 7.51 18.30
CA ARG A 165 -18.65 6.79 18.07
C ARG A 165 -19.73 7.21 19.06
N ASN A 166 -19.43 7.18 20.36
CA ASN A 166 -20.41 7.60 21.37
C ASN A 166 -20.89 9.04 21.14
N GLN A 167 -19.99 10.00 20.87
CA GLN A 167 -20.40 11.38 20.59
C GLN A 167 -21.27 11.49 19.33
N ARG A 168 -21.03 10.66 18.31
CA ARG A 168 -21.87 10.62 17.11
C ARG A 168 -23.23 10.00 17.38
N ASP A 169 -23.30 9.03 18.28
CA ASP A 169 -24.53 8.41 18.72
C ASP A 169 -25.38 9.44 19.49
N ASP A 170 -24.79 10.16 20.46
CA ASP A 170 -25.45 11.24 21.21
C ASP A 170 -25.97 12.37 20.29
N ILE A 171 -25.12 12.90 19.39
CA ILE A 171 -25.54 13.94 18.42
C ILE A 171 -26.68 13.45 17.53
N ARG A 172 -26.71 12.16 17.21
CA ARG A 172 -27.77 11.60 16.36
C ARG A 172 -29.11 11.57 17.11
N GLU A 173 -29.08 11.24 18.40
CA GLU A 173 -30.25 11.29 19.28
C GLU A 173 -30.78 12.72 19.38
N ASP A 174 -29.91 13.71 19.65
CA ASP A 174 -30.30 15.14 19.68
C ASP A 174 -30.92 15.60 18.35
N VAL A 175 -30.37 15.17 17.22
CA VAL A 175 -30.90 15.51 15.88
C VAL A 175 -32.26 14.87 15.63
N GLU A 176 -32.53 13.68 16.19
CA GLU A 176 -33.85 13.04 16.13
C GLU A 176 -34.85 13.79 17.01
N GLU A 177 -34.48 14.15 18.25
CA GLU A 177 -35.32 14.94 19.16
C GLU A 177 -35.69 16.31 18.57
N LEU A 178 -34.71 17.09 18.08
CA LEU A 178 -34.98 18.39 17.45
C LEU A 178 -35.90 18.29 16.24
N LYS A 179 -35.86 17.18 15.49
CA LYS A 179 -36.78 16.96 14.35
C LYS A 179 -38.20 16.68 14.82
N GLU A 180 -38.36 15.97 15.92
CA GLU A 180 -39.67 15.72 16.53
C GLU A 180 -40.28 17.02 17.06
N GLU A 181 -39.49 17.85 17.78
CA GLU A 181 -39.93 19.18 18.21
C GLU A 181 -40.27 20.09 17.03
N PHE A 182 -39.45 20.10 15.97
CA PHE A 182 -39.77 20.91 14.79
C PHE A 182 -41.07 20.45 14.11
N LYS A 183 -41.33 19.14 14.13
CA LYS A 183 -42.55 18.56 13.59
C LYS A 183 -43.78 18.95 14.43
N SER A 184 -43.68 18.87 15.77
CA SER A 184 -44.78 19.27 16.66
C SER A 184 -45.08 20.76 16.55
N VAL A 185 -44.06 21.63 16.56
CA VAL A 185 -44.24 23.08 16.37
C VAL A 185 -44.87 23.39 15.00
N ARG A 186 -44.48 22.66 13.95
CA ARG A 186 -45.09 22.81 12.62
C ARG A 186 -46.56 22.38 12.61
N GLU A 187 -46.91 21.33 13.36
CA GLU A 187 -48.29 20.87 13.55
C GLU A 187 -49.12 21.90 14.32
N GLU A 188 -48.61 22.45 15.43
CA GLU A 188 -49.26 23.53 16.18
C GLU A 188 -49.48 24.78 15.32
N LEU A 189 -48.49 25.17 14.50
CA LEU A 189 -48.64 26.26 13.55
C LEU A 189 -49.69 25.95 12.46
N ALA A 190 -49.81 24.70 12.04
CA ALA A 190 -50.82 24.30 11.06
C ALA A 190 -52.23 24.33 11.68
N GLU A 191 -52.39 23.90 12.92
CA GLU A 191 -53.64 24.00 13.67
C GLU A 191 -54.03 25.47 13.89
N LEU A 192 -53.11 26.32 14.36
CA LEU A 192 -53.37 27.74 14.57
C LEU A 192 -53.70 28.47 13.26
N LYS A 193 -53.03 28.10 12.15
CA LYS A 193 -53.33 28.61 10.81
C LYS A 193 -54.71 28.16 10.31
N SER A 194 -55.12 26.94 10.64
CA SER A 194 -56.46 26.45 10.28
C SER A 194 -57.56 27.19 11.04
N TYR A 195 -57.32 27.56 12.31
CA TYR A 195 -58.24 28.39 13.10
C TYR A 195 -58.36 29.82 12.56
N HIS A 196 -57.28 30.36 11.96
CA HIS A 196 -57.27 31.66 11.28
C HIS A 196 -57.75 31.62 9.81
N SER A 197 -58.14 30.46 9.28
CA SER A 197 -58.68 30.30 7.92
C SER A 197 -60.19 30.54 7.86
N GLU A 198 -60.65 31.69 8.34
CA GLU A 198 -61.94 32.28 7.96
C GLU A 198 -61.65 33.65 7.31
N PRO A 199 -62.31 34.02 6.19
CA PRO A 199 -61.94 35.20 5.42
C PRO A 199 -62.41 36.46 6.15
N SER A 200 -61.55 37.09 6.97
CA SER A 200 -61.81 38.45 7.43
C SER A 200 -61.51 39.45 6.31
N SER A 201 -62.46 39.55 5.38
CA SER A 201 -62.66 40.76 4.60
C SER A 201 -63.07 41.88 5.56
N THR A 202 -62.11 42.66 6.05
CA THR A 202 -62.46 43.89 6.78
C THR A 202 -61.50 44.99 6.40
N SER A 203 -62.00 45.78 5.46
CA SER A 203 -61.61 47.14 5.12
C SER A 203 -61.26 48.00 6.34
N LEU A 204 -60.03 47.94 6.81
CA LEU A 204 -59.49 48.92 7.75
C LEU A 204 -58.03 49.20 7.39
N LEU A 205 -57.83 49.73 6.18
CA LEU A 205 -56.67 50.56 5.89
C LEU A 205 -56.76 51.82 6.77
N PRO A 206 -55.79 52.12 7.65
CA PRO A 206 -55.71 53.45 8.22
C PRO A 206 -55.34 54.42 7.10
N LYS A 207 -56.30 55.30 6.75
CA LYS A 207 -56.13 56.48 5.90
C LYS A 207 -55.23 57.53 6.58
N PHE A 208 -53.99 57.18 6.93
CA PHE A 208 -53.09 58.07 7.66
C PHE A 208 -51.64 58.12 7.16
N LEU A 209 -51.28 57.36 6.11
CA LEU A 209 -49.89 57.33 5.61
C LEU A 209 -49.75 57.56 4.10
N THR A 210 -50.72 58.22 3.47
CA THR A 210 -50.49 58.92 2.18
C THR A 210 -49.81 60.27 2.45
N GLY A 211 -48.51 60.21 2.73
CA GLY A 211 -47.59 61.35 2.83
C GLY A 211 -46.63 61.37 1.64
N LYS A 212 -47.10 61.92 0.53
CA LYS A 212 -46.43 62.88 -0.39
C LYS A 212 -44.88 62.87 -0.47
N SER A 213 -44.36 62.55 -1.68
CA SER A 213 -43.16 63.07 -2.41
C SER A 213 -41.83 63.24 -1.66
N GLU A 214 -40.65 62.81 -2.11
CA GLU A 214 -40.03 62.82 -3.44
C GLU A 214 -38.66 62.07 -3.35
N PRO A 215 -37.96 61.77 -4.45
CA PRO A 215 -36.75 60.94 -4.46
C PRO A 215 -35.47 61.76 -4.23
N GLN A 216 -34.48 61.20 -3.53
CA GLN A 216 -33.11 61.70 -3.58
C GLN A 216 -32.18 60.74 -4.31
N LYS A 217 -31.50 61.31 -5.30
CA LYS A 217 -30.52 60.72 -6.22
C LYS A 217 -29.18 60.36 -5.53
N PRO A 218 -28.34 59.56 -6.19
CA PRO A 218 -27.01 59.15 -5.71
C PRO A 218 -25.90 60.11 -6.15
N THR A 219 -24.89 60.30 -5.29
CA THR A 219 -23.55 60.91 -5.51
C THR A 219 -22.79 60.71 -4.19
N GLU A 220 -21.53 60.31 -4.09
CA GLU A 220 -20.39 60.00 -4.97
C GLU A 220 -19.53 58.94 -4.26
#